data_AF-A0A409X8H9-F1
#
_entry.id   AF-A0A409X8H9-F1
#
_cell.length_a   1.000
_cell.length_b   1.000
_cell.length_c   1.000
_cell.angle_alpha   90.00
_cell.angle_beta   90.00
_cell.angle_gamma   90.00
#
_symmetry.space_group_name_H-M   'P 1'
#
loop_
_entity.id
_entity.type
_entity.pdbx_description
1 polymer ?
#
loop_
_entity_poly.entity_id
_entity_poly.type
_entity_poly.pdbx_seq_one_letter_code
_entity_poly.pdbx_strand_id
1 'polypeptide(L)'
;PSVNCHEIKESDPKAQSIIAEFAKEEKDAKSGAHGKVIKPTNYKDHPPHHRQVIKSINVAAGPGGSSSSTYKIMHEIAGLQKVGQLSEAIIVESTDGTKHAYLKMKKIEGVAFQDIGTSSVFHPFTEKGPEADKLWEKLQEETIRKLMKYAEKGAAHMDAGNKENLILQGKGTGEKEFKPAAIDWEQWVPIPQQEGEERVKLLERYQKYLNDIIPRMIRETKSYVYQGSGASSPHTAPESSTGGTPPKGATPQEGNSPRKGNSPQPE
;
A
#
# COMPACT_ATOMS: atom_id res chain seq x y z
N PRO A 1 -4.24 12.99 21.79
CA PRO A 1 -2.81 13.35 21.71
C PRO A 1 -2.47 13.87 20.31
N SER A 2 -2.02 15.13 20.19
CA SER A 2 -1.43 15.65 18.96
C SER A 2 -0.04 15.05 18.79
N VAL A 3 0.20 14.33 17.70
CA VAL A 3 1.55 13.87 17.35
C VAL A 3 2.26 15.08 16.73
N ASN A 4 3.05 15.79 17.52
CA ASN A 4 3.89 16.86 16.98
C ASN A 4 5.09 16.22 16.29
N CYS A 5 5.12 16.29 14.96
CA CYS A 5 6.33 15.97 14.21
C CYS A 5 7.34 17.10 14.43
N HIS A 6 8.53 16.75 14.91
CA HIS A 6 9.61 17.70 15.16
C HIS A 6 10.80 17.38 14.28
N GLU A 7 11.44 18.42 13.77
CA GLU A 7 12.73 18.33 13.10
C GLU A 7 13.84 18.42 14.15
N ILE A 8 14.77 17.46 14.13
CA ILE A 8 15.91 17.40 15.02
C ILE A 8 17.19 17.09 14.22
N LYS A 9 18.34 17.51 14.75
CA LYS A 9 19.64 17.16 14.15
C LYS A 9 20.01 15.72 14.49
N GLU A 10 20.73 15.07 13.59
CA GLU A 10 21.25 13.73 13.79
C GLU A 10 22.05 13.59 15.10
N SER A 11 22.76 14.64 15.53
CA SER A 11 23.51 14.65 16.79
C SER A 11 22.64 14.58 18.06
N ASP A 12 21.33 14.78 17.95
CA ASP A 12 20.41 14.69 19.09
C ASP A 12 20.31 13.24 19.60
N PRO A 13 20.41 12.98 20.91
CA PRO A 13 20.28 11.62 21.46
C PRO A 13 18.98 10.90 21.04
N LYS A 14 17.89 11.66 20.83
CA LYS A 14 16.62 11.12 20.34
C LYS A 14 16.71 10.70 18.87
N ALA A 15 17.43 11.46 18.04
CA ALA A 15 17.69 11.11 16.64
C ALA A 15 18.52 9.82 16.56
N GLN A 16 19.60 9.74 17.34
CA GLN A 16 20.44 8.55 17.41
C GLN A 16 19.66 7.31 17.87
N SER A 17 18.79 7.48 18.89
CA SER A 17 17.93 6.38 19.37
C SER A 17 16.96 5.87 18.30
N ILE A 18 16.30 6.76 17.54
CA ILE A 18 15.33 6.32 16.51
C ILE A 18 16.04 5.73 15.29
N ILE A 19 17.20 6.28 14.89
CA ILE A 19 18.02 5.70 13.82
C ILE A 19 18.44 4.28 14.18
N ALA A 20 18.97 4.08 15.40
CA ALA A 20 19.40 2.77 15.88
C ALA A 20 18.25 1.76 15.97
N GLU A 21 17.06 2.20 16.41
CA GLU A 21 15.85 1.37 16.44
C GLU A 21 15.50 0.86 15.03
N PHE A 22 15.45 1.75 14.05
CA PHE A 22 15.09 1.40 12.67
C PHE A 22 16.18 0.55 11.97
N ALA A 23 17.47 0.82 12.23
CA ALA A 23 18.58 0.03 11.67
C ALA A 23 18.58 -1.42 12.17
N LYS A 24 18.16 -1.66 13.42
CA LYS A 24 18.06 -3.01 13.99
C LYS A 24 17.01 -3.88 13.28
N GLU A 25 15.92 -3.27 12.83
CA GLU A 25 14.77 -3.95 12.21
C GLU A 25 14.90 -4.10 10.68
N GLU A 26 15.96 -3.56 10.09
CA GLU A 26 16.12 -3.39 8.64
C GLU A 26 16.22 -4.70 7.82
N LYS A 27 16.42 -5.85 8.48
CA LYS A 27 16.67 -7.15 7.82
C LYS A 27 15.53 -7.65 6.91
N ASP A 28 14.29 -7.19 7.10
CA ASP A 28 13.09 -7.62 6.34
C ASP A 28 12.36 -6.47 5.60
N ALA A 29 13.07 -5.38 5.30
CA ALA A 29 12.44 -4.19 4.77
C ALA A 29 12.09 -4.27 3.27
N LYS A 30 10.89 -3.76 2.90
CA LYS A 30 10.49 -3.57 1.51
C LYS A 30 10.73 -2.11 1.09
N SER A 31 11.40 -1.90 -0.03
CA SER A 31 11.59 -0.56 -0.62
C SER A 31 10.39 -0.18 -1.49
N GLY A 32 9.91 1.05 -1.35
CA GLY A 32 8.90 1.66 -2.21
C GLY A 32 9.40 2.97 -2.84
N ALA A 33 8.59 3.60 -3.68
CA ALA A 33 8.97 4.79 -4.46
C ALA A 33 9.40 6.00 -3.60
N HIS A 34 8.93 6.08 -2.34
CA HIS A 34 9.15 7.22 -1.44
C HIS A 34 9.94 6.88 -0.18
N GLY A 35 10.48 5.66 -0.08
CA GLY A 35 11.25 5.25 1.08
C GLY A 35 11.19 3.76 1.40
N LYS A 36 11.58 3.42 2.62
CA LYS A 36 11.69 2.05 3.11
C LYS A 36 10.61 1.76 4.16
N VAL A 37 9.86 0.67 3.98
CA VAL A 37 8.89 0.18 4.97
C VAL A 37 9.48 -1.02 5.68
N ILE A 38 9.65 -0.90 6.99
CA ILE A 38 10.17 -1.92 7.87
C ILE A 38 9.00 -2.56 8.62
N LYS A 39 8.85 -3.87 8.47
CA LYS A 39 7.82 -4.64 9.17
C LYS A 39 8.46 -5.29 10.40
N PRO A 40 7.82 -5.25 11.57
CA PRO A 40 8.33 -5.98 12.72
C PRO A 40 8.41 -7.47 12.40
N THR A 41 9.51 -8.09 12.79
CA THR A 41 9.88 -9.48 12.49
C THR A 41 8.94 -10.47 13.19
N ASN A 42 8.40 -10.09 14.36
CA ASN A 42 7.51 -10.94 15.15
C ASN A 42 6.23 -10.19 15.56
N TYR A 43 5.08 -10.87 15.46
CA TYR A 43 3.78 -10.34 15.90
C TYR A 43 3.68 -10.13 17.43
N LYS A 44 4.68 -10.57 18.20
CA LYS A 44 4.79 -10.39 19.65
C LYS A 44 5.65 -9.20 20.06
N ASP A 45 6.36 -8.56 19.13
CA ASP A 45 7.28 -7.45 19.45
C ASP A 45 6.48 -6.22 19.88
N HIS A 46 6.86 -5.55 20.97
CA HIS A 46 6.12 -4.37 21.44
C HIS A 46 6.55 -3.08 20.73
N PRO A 47 5.60 -2.25 20.23
CA PRO A 47 4.17 -2.54 20.06
C PRO A 47 3.92 -3.35 18.76
N PRO A 48 3.22 -4.50 18.82
CA PRO A 48 3.11 -5.44 17.69
C PRO A 48 2.19 -4.94 16.57
N HIS A 49 1.68 -3.73 16.77
CA HIS A 49 0.67 -3.08 15.98
C HIS A 49 1.23 -1.87 15.26
N HIS A 50 2.55 -1.67 15.23
CA HIS A 50 3.16 -0.61 14.45
C HIS A 50 3.98 -1.15 13.27
N ARG A 51 4.08 -0.33 12.23
CA ARG A 51 5.06 -0.45 11.14
C ARG A 51 5.98 0.76 11.21
N GLN A 52 7.24 0.55 10.93
CA GLN A 52 8.24 1.60 10.84
C GLN A 52 8.40 1.99 9.36
N VAL A 53 8.41 3.28 9.07
CA VAL A 53 8.59 3.81 7.71
C VAL A 53 9.64 4.89 7.74
N ILE A 54 10.65 4.75 6.88
CA ILE A 54 11.64 5.79 6.62
C ILE A 54 11.32 6.39 5.25
N LYS A 55 11.05 7.69 5.19
CA LYS A 55 10.92 8.42 3.91
C LYS A 55 12.04 9.42 3.74
N SER A 56 12.67 9.44 2.57
CA SER A 56 13.73 10.41 2.26
C SER A 56 13.12 11.73 1.81
N ILE A 57 13.64 12.84 2.33
CA ILE A 57 13.26 14.18 1.92
C ILE A 57 14.37 14.71 1.02
N ASN A 58 14.13 14.71 -0.28
CA ASN A 58 15.08 15.31 -1.23
C ASN A 58 15.07 16.83 -1.04
N VAL A 59 16.11 17.35 -0.39
CA VAL A 59 16.40 18.78 -0.35
C VAL A 59 17.24 19.09 -1.59
N ALA A 60 16.61 19.57 -2.66
CA ALA A 60 17.33 19.93 -3.86
C ALA A 60 18.35 21.03 -3.56
N ALA A 61 19.61 20.79 -3.90
CA ALA A 61 20.69 21.76 -3.77
C ALA A 61 20.52 22.90 -4.79
N GLY A 62 19.81 23.96 -4.41
CA GLY A 62 19.75 25.20 -5.19
C GLY A 62 18.76 26.24 -4.65
N PRO A 63 18.90 27.54 -5.01
CA PRO A 63 18.12 28.65 -4.43
C PRO A 63 16.62 28.69 -4.79
N GLY A 64 16.07 27.59 -5.30
CA GLY A 64 14.66 27.47 -5.70
C GLY A 64 14.14 26.03 -5.73
N GLY A 65 14.87 25.07 -5.14
CA GLY A 65 14.55 23.66 -5.22
C GLY A 65 13.98 23.08 -3.93
N SER A 66 12.78 22.49 -4.00
CA SER A 66 12.21 21.47 -3.08
C SER A 66 11.52 21.88 -1.76
N SER A 67 10.86 23.03 -1.68
CA SER A 67 9.76 23.21 -0.69
C SER A 67 8.66 22.13 -0.82
N SER A 68 8.56 21.51 -2.00
CA SER A 68 7.57 20.49 -2.37
C SER A 68 7.73 19.14 -1.65
N SER A 69 8.95 18.63 -1.43
CA SER A 69 9.15 17.28 -0.84
C SER A 69 8.85 17.26 0.66
N THR A 70 9.35 18.25 1.41
CA THR A 70 9.04 18.44 2.83
C THR A 70 7.55 18.70 3.03
N TYR A 71 6.94 19.53 2.19
CA TYR A 71 5.49 19.79 2.26
C TYR A 71 4.67 18.51 2.08
N LYS A 72 5.00 17.68 1.08
CA LYS A 72 4.30 16.40 0.85
C LYS A 72 4.36 15.47 2.06
N ILE A 73 5.54 15.34 2.68
CA ILE A 73 5.73 14.48 3.86
C ILE A 73 4.98 15.04 5.06
N MET A 74 5.04 16.36 5.30
CA MET A 74 4.27 16.99 6.38
C MET A 74 2.77 16.88 6.15
N HIS A 75 2.32 16.99 4.91
CA HIS A 75 0.92 16.79 4.51
C HIS A 75 0.47 15.36 4.81
N GLU A 76 1.26 14.36 4.45
CA GLU A 76 0.97 12.95 4.76
C GLU A 76 0.92 12.68 6.27
N ILE A 77 1.91 13.18 7.03
CA ILE A 77 1.95 13.06 8.50
C ILE A 77 0.66 13.63 9.12
N ALA A 78 0.22 14.80 8.66
CA ALA A 78 -1.02 15.41 9.14
C ALA A 78 -2.27 14.56 8.81
N GLY A 79 -2.33 13.96 7.62
CA GLY A 79 -3.38 13.03 7.23
C GLY A 79 -3.42 11.81 8.13
N LEU A 80 -2.27 11.15 8.30
CA LEU A 80 -2.11 9.98 9.17
C LEU A 80 -2.49 10.24 10.63
N GLN A 81 -2.13 11.42 11.14
CA GLN A 81 -2.49 11.84 12.49
C GLN A 81 -4.01 12.00 12.63
N LYS A 82 -4.69 12.66 11.68
CA LYS A 82 -6.15 12.86 11.72
C LYS A 82 -6.91 11.54 11.75
N VAL A 83 -6.45 10.53 11.03
CA VAL A 83 -7.13 9.22 10.99
C VAL A 83 -6.72 8.26 12.11
N GLY A 84 -5.78 8.67 12.97
CA GLY A 84 -5.26 7.85 14.07
C GLY A 84 -4.42 6.67 13.58
N GLN A 85 -3.72 6.85 12.47
CA GLN A 85 -2.76 5.88 11.92
C GLN A 85 -1.30 6.26 12.20
N LEU A 86 -1.03 7.43 12.78
CA LEU A 86 0.29 7.86 13.22
C LEU A 86 0.45 7.71 14.73
N SER A 87 1.57 7.12 15.15
CA SER A 87 1.94 6.98 16.57
C SER A 87 3.12 7.89 16.93
N GLU A 88 4.12 7.98 16.07
CA GLU A 88 5.28 8.84 16.23
C GLU A 88 5.78 9.32 14.86
N ALA A 89 6.25 10.57 14.79
CA ALA A 89 6.92 11.12 13.61
C ALA A 89 8.06 12.03 14.03
N ILE A 90 9.24 11.82 13.45
CA ILE A 90 10.43 12.65 13.66
C ILE A 90 11.10 12.87 12.30
N ILE A 91 11.49 14.11 11.99
CA ILE A 91 12.36 14.40 10.86
C ILE A 91 13.78 14.57 11.41
N VAL A 92 14.72 13.79 10.90
CA VAL A 92 16.13 13.91 11.25
C VAL A 92 16.86 14.57 10.09
N GLU A 93 17.56 15.66 10.39
CA GLU A 93 18.52 16.29 9.49
C GLU A 93 19.93 15.73 9.75
N SER A 94 20.46 15.06 8.75
CA SER A 94 21.82 14.50 8.73
C SER A 94 22.86 15.61 8.58
N THR A 95 24.12 15.30 8.91
CA THR A 95 25.22 16.28 8.83
C THR A 95 25.49 16.83 7.44
N ASP A 96 25.12 16.10 6.39
CA ASP A 96 25.23 16.48 4.98
C ASP A 96 24.05 17.33 4.48
N GLY A 97 23.09 17.66 5.37
CA GLY A 97 21.87 18.40 5.04
C GLY A 97 20.75 17.53 4.47
N THR A 98 20.96 16.22 4.31
CA THR A 98 19.90 15.29 3.92
C THR A 98 18.90 15.16 5.06
N LYS A 99 17.61 15.11 4.74
CA LYS A 99 16.55 14.92 5.75
C LYS A 99 15.83 13.59 5.53
N HIS A 100 15.54 12.91 6.62
CA HIS A 100 14.77 11.67 6.64
C HIS A 100 13.62 11.76 7.63
N ALA A 101 12.42 11.38 7.22
CA ALA A 101 11.27 11.23 8.10
C ALA A 101 11.17 9.80 8.62
N TYR A 102 11.25 9.65 9.93
CA TYR A 102 11.08 8.39 10.67
C TYR A 102 9.67 8.37 11.25
N LEU A 103 8.84 7.46 10.74
CA LEU A 103 7.43 7.37 11.10
C LEU A 103 7.14 6.02 11.74
N LYS A 104 6.53 6.03 12.92
CA LYS A 104 5.88 4.85 13.50
C LYS A 104 4.39 4.98 13.27
N MET A 105 3.86 4.05 12.49
CA MET A 105 2.47 4.07 12.04
C MET A 105 1.74 2.83 12.52
N LYS A 106 0.42 2.88 12.64
CA LYS A 106 -0.39 1.70 12.86
C LYS A 106 -0.19 0.69 11.72
N LYS A 107 0.08 -0.56 12.08
CA LYS A 107 0.16 -1.70 11.18
C LYS A 107 -1.24 -2.01 10.65
N ILE A 108 -1.36 -1.99 9.33
CA ILE A 108 -2.56 -2.37 8.60
C ILE A 108 -2.22 -3.68 7.89
N GLU A 109 -2.67 -4.79 8.47
CA GLU A 109 -2.46 -6.13 7.92
C GLU A 109 -3.63 -6.52 7.02
N GLY A 110 -3.31 -7.00 5.82
CA GLY A 110 -4.28 -7.39 4.82
C GLY A 110 -3.62 -7.48 3.44
N VAL A 111 -4.44 -7.73 2.42
CA VAL A 111 -4.01 -7.73 1.01
C VAL A 111 -4.42 -6.41 0.36
N ALA A 112 -3.61 -5.90 -0.56
CA ALA A 112 -4.05 -4.78 -1.39
C ALA A 112 -5.24 -5.21 -2.24
N PHE A 113 -6.12 -4.28 -2.62
CA PHE A 113 -7.31 -4.62 -3.41
C PHE A 113 -6.93 -5.29 -4.73
N GLN A 114 -5.82 -4.88 -5.34
CA GLN A 114 -5.31 -5.52 -6.55
C GLN A 114 -4.96 -7.00 -6.41
N ASP A 115 -4.62 -7.44 -5.19
CA ASP A 115 -4.14 -8.77 -4.90
C ASP A 115 -5.23 -9.67 -4.26
N ILE A 116 -6.48 -9.19 -4.13
CA ILE A 116 -7.58 -9.94 -3.50
C ILE A 116 -7.72 -11.34 -4.09
N GLY A 117 -7.60 -11.47 -5.41
CA GLY A 117 -7.76 -12.76 -6.10
C GLY A 117 -6.67 -13.79 -5.79
N THR A 118 -5.54 -13.37 -5.22
CA THR A 118 -4.42 -14.25 -4.84
C THR A 118 -4.47 -14.68 -3.37
N SER A 119 -5.38 -14.10 -2.59
CA SER A 119 -5.50 -14.35 -1.15
C SER A 119 -6.26 -15.64 -0.87
N SER A 120 -5.65 -16.56 -0.14
CA SER A 120 -6.33 -17.75 0.37
C SER A 120 -7.46 -17.41 1.35
N VAL A 121 -7.32 -16.33 2.12
CA VAL A 121 -8.31 -15.85 3.09
C VAL A 121 -9.54 -15.26 2.41
N PHE A 122 -9.35 -14.67 1.23
CA PHE A 122 -10.40 -13.98 0.48
C PHE A 122 -10.77 -14.72 -0.81
N HIS A 123 -10.49 -16.03 -0.89
CA HIS A 123 -10.84 -16.90 -2.01
C HIS A 123 -12.32 -16.78 -2.47
N PRO A 124 -13.32 -16.57 -1.59
CA PRO A 124 -14.71 -16.40 -2.04
C PRO A 124 -14.94 -15.22 -2.99
N PHE A 125 -14.04 -14.22 -3.05
CA PHE A 125 -14.10 -13.15 -4.05
C PHE A 125 -13.69 -13.63 -5.46
N THR A 126 -13.09 -14.80 -5.59
CA THR A 126 -12.72 -15.43 -6.87
C THR A 126 -13.85 -16.28 -7.47
N GLU A 127 -14.85 -16.63 -6.66
CA GLU A 127 -16.03 -17.37 -7.09
C GLU A 127 -16.93 -16.49 -7.98
N LYS A 128 -17.74 -17.12 -8.84
CA LYS A 128 -18.72 -16.43 -9.69
C LYS A 128 -20.13 -16.77 -9.25
N GLY A 129 -21.03 -15.80 -9.30
CA GLY A 129 -22.45 -15.98 -9.03
C GLY A 129 -22.99 -15.00 -7.99
N PRO A 130 -24.28 -15.11 -7.64
CA PRO A 130 -24.98 -14.13 -6.82
C PRO A 130 -24.36 -13.91 -5.43
N GLU A 131 -23.82 -14.96 -4.80
CA GLU A 131 -23.22 -14.83 -3.48
C GLU A 131 -21.87 -14.10 -3.51
N ALA A 132 -21.02 -14.39 -4.50
CA ALA A 132 -19.79 -13.62 -4.72
C ALA A 132 -20.10 -12.17 -5.09
N ASP A 133 -21.15 -11.93 -5.89
CA ASP A 133 -21.58 -10.59 -6.26
C ASP A 133 -22.02 -9.76 -5.03
N LYS A 134 -22.77 -10.36 -4.11
CA LYS A 134 -23.10 -9.75 -2.81
C LYS A 134 -21.86 -9.45 -1.96
N LEU A 135 -20.82 -10.28 -2.01
CA LEU A 135 -19.56 -10.01 -1.32
C LEU A 135 -18.84 -8.79 -1.89
N TRP A 136 -18.81 -8.65 -3.22
CA TRP A 136 -18.26 -7.47 -3.89
C TRP A 136 -19.05 -6.20 -3.57
N GLU A 137 -20.38 -6.27 -3.56
CA GLU A 137 -21.26 -5.16 -3.15
C GLU A 137 -21.01 -4.76 -1.69
N LYS A 138 -20.93 -5.74 -0.78
CA LYS A 138 -20.59 -5.50 0.63
C LYS A 138 -19.21 -4.86 0.79
N LEU A 139 -18.22 -5.30 0.01
CA LEU A 139 -16.89 -4.67 0.01
C LEU A 139 -16.95 -3.21 -0.44
N GLN A 140 -17.73 -2.91 -1.47
CA GLN A 140 -17.96 -1.54 -1.94
C GLN A 140 -18.57 -0.66 -0.83
N GLU A 141 -19.68 -1.10 -0.23
CA GLU A 141 -20.37 -0.39 0.86
C GLU A 141 -19.44 -0.14 2.05
N GLU A 142 -18.74 -1.18 2.48
CA GLU A 142 -17.79 -1.13 3.59
C GLU A 142 -16.62 -0.17 3.31
N THR A 143 -16.15 -0.11 2.06
CA THR A 143 -15.06 0.76 1.64
C THR A 143 -15.49 2.22 1.69
N ILE A 144 -16.64 2.54 1.10
CA ILE A 144 -17.22 3.90 1.12
C ILE A 144 -17.46 4.34 2.57
N ARG A 145 -18.12 3.49 3.36
CA ARG A 145 -18.39 3.74 4.78
C ARG A 145 -17.11 4.01 5.58
N LYS A 146 -16.05 3.25 5.31
CA LYS A 146 -14.77 3.42 6.00
C LYS A 146 -14.07 4.73 5.62
N LEU A 147 -14.05 5.08 4.34
CA LEU A 147 -13.45 6.31 3.84
C LEU A 147 -14.20 7.54 4.35
N MET A 148 -15.53 7.48 4.41
CA MET A 148 -16.34 8.52 5.05
C MET A 148 -16.03 8.69 6.53
N LYS A 149 -15.78 7.60 7.27
CA LYS A 149 -15.33 7.70 8.67
C LYS A 149 -13.97 8.39 8.82
N TYR A 150 -13.10 8.33 7.82
CA TYR A 150 -11.87 9.13 7.83
C TYR A 150 -12.14 10.60 7.52
N ALA A 151 -13.01 10.86 6.55
CA ALA A 151 -13.45 12.20 6.18
C ALA A 151 -14.13 12.92 7.36
N GLU A 152 -14.97 12.23 8.12
CA GLU A 152 -15.59 12.73 9.35
C GLU A 152 -14.59 13.11 10.44
N LYS A 153 -13.43 12.44 10.48
CA LYS A 153 -12.29 12.78 11.35
C LYS A 153 -11.47 13.96 10.82
N GLY A 154 -11.79 14.45 9.63
CA GLY A 154 -11.20 15.63 9.03
C GLY A 154 -10.22 15.34 7.89
N ALA A 155 -10.16 14.11 7.37
CA ALA A 155 -9.25 13.75 6.27
C ALA A 155 -9.96 12.93 5.19
N ALA A 156 -10.20 13.53 4.03
CA ALA A 156 -10.76 12.85 2.86
C ALA A 156 -9.64 12.36 1.93
N HIS A 157 -9.56 11.05 1.75
CA HIS A 157 -8.55 10.39 0.91
C HIS A 157 -8.90 10.57 -0.57
N MET A 158 -8.04 11.24 -1.33
CA MET A 158 -8.30 11.63 -2.73
C MET A 158 -7.70 10.68 -3.76
N ASP A 159 -6.91 9.69 -3.33
CA ASP A 159 -6.38 8.63 -4.19
C ASP A 159 -7.07 7.27 -3.92
N ALA A 160 -8.34 7.29 -3.52
CA ALA A 160 -9.08 6.07 -3.20
C ALA A 160 -9.43 5.21 -4.43
N GLY A 161 -9.21 5.73 -5.64
CA GLY A 161 -9.33 4.98 -6.89
C GLY A 161 -8.13 4.08 -7.16
N ASN A 162 -7.01 4.28 -6.47
CA ASN A 162 -5.84 3.43 -6.58
C ASN A 162 -6.00 2.18 -5.70
N LYS A 163 -6.15 1.02 -6.33
CA LYS A 163 -6.32 -0.29 -5.68
C LYS A 163 -5.10 -0.74 -4.85
N GLU A 164 -3.94 -0.12 -5.01
CA GLU A 164 -2.77 -0.35 -4.15
C GLU A 164 -2.91 0.35 -2.79
N ASN A 165 -3.65 1.45 -2.76
CA ASN A 165 -3.82 2.31 -1.59
C ASN A 165 -5.00 1.89 -0.70
N LEU A 166 -5.70 0.81 -1.06
CA LEU A 166 -6.73 0.17 -0.27
C LEU A 166 -6.32 -1.24 0.12
N ILE A 167 -6.37 -1.52 1.42
CA ILE A 167 -6.04 -2.81 2.02
C ILE A 167 -7.31 -3.47 2.55
N LEU A 168 -7.54 -4.72 2.17
CA LEU A 168 -8.57 -5.57 2.73
C LEU A 168 -7.99 -6.37 3.90
N GLN A 169 -8.35 -5.96 5.12
CA GLN A 169 -7.97 -6.65 6.36
C GLN A 169 -9.01 -7.69 6.71
N GLY A 170 -8.63 -8.79 7.37
CA GLY A 170 -9.62 -9.76 7.84
C GLY A 170 -9.10 -11.18 7.99
N LYS A 171 -9.98 -12.06 8.46
CA LYS A 171 -9.74 -13.51 8.57
C LYS A 171 -10.65 -14.34 7.66
N GLY A 172 -11.56 -13.70 6.93
CA GLY A 172 -12.53 -14.34 6.06
C GLY A 172 -13.53 -13.35 5.48
N THR A 173 -14.57 -13.86 4.83
CA THR A 173 -15.61 -13.08 4.12
C THR A 173 -16.95 -13.04 4.85
N GLY A 174 -17.06 -13.67 6.02
CA GLY A 174 -18.25 -13.68 6.85
C GLY A 174 -18.63 -12.30 7.39
N GLU A 175 -19.71 -12.25 8.17
CA GLU A 175 -20.15 -11.01 8.79
C GLU A 175 -19.07 -10.43 9.71
N LYS A 176 -18.63 -9.19 9.43
CA LYS A 176 -17.58 -8.47 10.19
C LYS A 176 -16.18 -9.11 10.16
N GLU A 177 -15.97 -10.13 9.32
CA GLU A 177 -14.68 -10.83 9.21
C GLU A 177 -13.64 -10.08 8.38
N PHE A 178 -14.07 -9.14 7.53
CA PHE A 178 -13.19 -8.25 6.80
C PHE A 178 -13.50 -6.77 7.04
N LYS A 179 -12.47 -5.94 6.85
CA LYS A 179 -12.52 -4.48 7.01
C LYS A 179 -11.57 -3.82 6.00
N PRO A 180 -12.06 -2.91 5.15
CA PRO A 180 -11.17 -2.11 4.31
C PRO A 180 -10.42 -1.07 5.16
N ALA A 181 -9.25 -0.67 4.67
CA ALA A 181 -8.44 0.40 5.24
C ALA A 181 -7.67 1.12 4.12
N ALA A 182 -7.58 2.45 4.20
CA ALA A 182 -6.72 3.23 3.33
C ALA A 182 -5.31 3.38 3.92
N ILE A 183 -4.32 3.30 3.05
CA ILE A 183 -2.91 3.62 3.28
C ILE A 183 -2.49 4.72 2.32
N ASP A 184 -1.25 5.21 2.45
CA ASP A 184 -0.67 6.22 1.56
C ASP A 184 -1.46 7.52 1.54
N TRP A 185 -1.27 8.31 2.59
CA TRP A 185 -2.00 9.56 2.80
C TRP A 185 -1.28 10.76 2.17
N GLU A 186 -0.52 10.57 1.08
CA GLU A 186 0.12 11.69 0.39
C GLU A 186 -0.91 12.57 -0.34
N GLN A 187 -2.05 11.99 -0.76
CA GLN A 187 -3.12 12.69 -1.49
C GLN A 187 -4.42 12.67 -0.70
N TRP A 188 -4.60 13.64 0.19
CA TRP A 188 -5.84 13.86 0.92
C TRP A 188 -6.17 15.36 1.01
N VAL A 189 -7.43 15.66 1.33
CA VAL A 189 -7.90 17.03 1.57
C VAL A 189 -8.49 17.17 2.96
N PRO A 190 -8.25 18.29 3.66
CA PRO A 190 -8.81 18.52 4.97
C PRO A 190 -10.30 18.78 4.91
N ILE A 191 -11.02 18.19 5.87
CA ILE A 191 -12.40 18.53 6.16
C ILE A 191 -12.42 19.21 7.53
N PRO A 192 -13.04 20.40 7.66
CA PRO A 192 -13.22 21.07 8.94
C PRO A 192 -13.89 20.14 9.96
N GLN A 193 -13.39 20.12 11.20
CA GLN A 193 -14.00 19.34 12.27
C GLN A 193 -15.16 20.09 12.94
N GLN A 194 -15.18 21.42 12.83
CA GLN A 194 -16.27 22.24 13.32
C GLN A 194 -17.54 21.94 12.52
N GLU A 195 -18.65 21.75 13.22
CA GLU A 195 -19.96 21.61 12.60
C GLU A 195 -20.35 22.91 11.87
N GLY A 196 -20.91 22.78 10.67
CA GLY A 196 -21.31 23.90 9.85
C GLY A 196 -21.60 23.49 8.40
N GLU A 197 -22.21 24.40 7.64
CA GLU A 197 -22.61 24.15 6.25
C GLU A 197 -21.43 23.74 5.35
N GLU A 198 -20.25 24.33 5.56
CA GLU A 198 -19.06 24.01 4.78
C GLU A 198 -18.63 22.56 4.97
N ARG A 199 -18.63 22.07 6.22
CA ARG A 199 -18.32 20.68 6.54
C ARG A 199 -19.31 19.73 5.86
N VAL A 200 -20.61 20.04 5.93
CA VAL A 200 -21.67 19.25 5.29
C VAL A 200 -21.46 19.18 3.77
N LYS A 201 -21.26 20.33 3.12
CA LYS A 201 -21.00 20.42 1.67
C LYS A 201 -19.75 19.62 1.25
N LEU A 202 -18.68 19.68 2.03
CA LEU A 202 -17.45 18.92 1.75
C LEU A 202 -17.65 17.40 1.93
N LEU A 203 -18.35 16.97 2.98
CA LEU A 203 -18.67 15.57 3.20
C LEU A 203 -19.58 15.01 2.10
N GLU A 204 -20.60 15.76 1.69
CA GLU A 204 -21.50 15.38 0.57
C GLU A 204 -20.74 15.29 -0.75
N ARG A 205 -19.87 16.26 -1.04
CA ARG A 205 -19.02 16.23 -2.24
C ARG A 205 -18.09 15.02 -2.23
N TYR A 206 -17.50 14.70 -1.08
CA TYR A 206 -16.64 13.55 -0.93
C TYR A 206 -17.41 12.23 -1.07
N GLN A 207 -18.59 12.12 -0.45
CA GLN A 207 -19.49 10.97 -0.62
C GLN A 207 -19.83 10.75 -2.11
N LYS A 208 -20.13 11.83 -2.85
CA LYS A 208 -20.38 11.75 -4.29
C LYS A 208 -19.15 11.23 -5.05
N TYR A 209 -17.97 11.79 -4.77
CA TYR A 209 -16.71 11.30 -5.35
C TYR A 209 -16.49 9.80 -5.07
N LEU A 210 -16.73 9.34 -3.83
CA LEU A 210 -16.59 7.93 -3.46
C LEU A 210 -17.60 7.03 -4.19
N ASN A 211 -18.85 7.49 -4.32
CA ASN A 211 -19.90 6.78 -5.04
C ASN A 211 -19.60 6.66 -6.54
N ASP A 212 -18.78 7.56 -7.12
CA ASP A 212 -18.35 7.47 -8.51
C ASP A 212 -17.12 6.56 -8.69
N ILE A 213 -16.13 6.69 -7.79
CA ILE A 213 -14.81 6.05 -7.96
C ILE A 213 -14.77 4.63 -7.43
N ILE A 214 -15.34 4.36 -6.25
CA ILE A 214 -15.22 3.04 -5.61
C ILE A 214 -15.93 1.96 -6.42
N PRO A 215 -17.17 2.14 -6.92
CA PRO A 215 -17.82 1.10 -7.73
C PRO A 215 -17.06 0.78 -9.02
N ARG A 216 -16.42 1.78 -9.65
CA ARG A 216 -15.59 1.58 -10.84
C ARG A 216 -14.36 0.73 -10.50
N MET A 217 -13.63 1.12 -9.46
CA MET A 217 -12.42 0.40 -9.01
C MET A 217 -12.72 -1.03 -8.54
N ILE A 218 -13.85 -1.26 -7.86
CA ILE A 218 -14.31 -2.60 -7.49
C ILE A 218 -14.63 -3.43 -8.73
N ARG A 219 -15.30 -2.86 -9.74
CA ARG A 219 -15.61 -3.55 -11.00
C ARG A 219 -14.36 -3.95 -11.77
N GLU A 220 -13.37 -3.05 -11.86
CA GLU A 220 -12.07 -3.32 -12.49
C GLU A 220 -11.32 -4.42 -11.75
N THR A 221 -11.29 -4.36 -10.41
CA THR A 221 -10.66 -5.38 -9.56
C THR A 221 -11.33 -6.73 -9.73
N LYS A 222 -12.67 -6.78 -9.65
CA LYS A 222 -13.47 -7.99 -9.88
C LYS A 222 -13.20 -8.59 -11.26
N SER A 223 -13.16 -7.76 -12.29
CA SER A 223 -12.87 -8.21 -13.66
C SER A 223 -11.46 -8.83 -13.76
N TYR A 224 -10.47 -8.19 -13.14
CA TYR A 224 -9.10 -8.70 -13.09
C TYR A 224 -9.00 -10.03 -12.34
N VAL A 225 -9.67 -10.16 -11.19
CA VAL A 225 -9.73 -11.41 -10.42
C VAL A 225 -10.36 -12.53 -11.24
N TYR A 226 -11.45 -12.27 -11.97
CA TYR A 226 -12.15 -13.28 -12.77
C TYR A 226 -11.46 -13.64 -14.09
N GLN A 227 -10.70 -12.72 -14.67
CA GLN A 227 -9.92 -12.95 -15.89
C GLN A 227 -8.59 -13.66 -15.60
N GLY A 228 -8.19 -13.70 -14.33
CA GLY A 228 -6.90 -14.20 -13.90
C GLY A 228 -5.80 -13.18 -14.18
N SER A 229 -5.24 -12.60 -13.11
CA SER A 229 -3.86 -12.14 -13.16
C SER A 229 -3.00 -13.33 -13.58
N GLY A 230 -2.26 -13.18 -14.67
CA GLY A 230 -1.62 -14.27 -15.41
C GLY A 230 -0.95 -15.32 -14.54
N ALA A 231 -0.93 -16.54 -15.09
CA ALA A 231 0.03 -17.54 -14.72
C ALA A 231 1.39 -16.87 -14.48
N SER A 232 1.82 -16.80 -13.22
CA SER A 232 3.23 -16.99 -12.96
C SER A 232 3.57 -18.31 -13.62
N SER A 233 4.36 -18.27 -14.69
CA SER A 233 5.10 -19.45 -15.13
C SER A 233 5.64 -20.11 -13.86
N PRO A 234 5.53 -21.43 -13.70
CA PRO A 234 6.20 -22.08 -12.59
C PRO A 234 7.68 -21.73 -12.77
N HIS A 235 8.21 -20.90 -11.88
CA HIS A 235 9.63 -20.93 -11.63
C HIS A 235 9.86 -22.30 -10.98
N THR A 236 10.08 -23.30 -11.82
CA THR A 236 10.89 -24.44 -11.46
C THR A 236 12.12 -23.83 -10.81
N ALA A 237 12.33 -24.14 -9.53
CA ALA A 237 13.61 -23.92 -8.91
C ALA A 237 14.69 -24.40 -9.90
N PRO A 238 15.79 -23.66 -10.11
CA PRO A 238 16.91 -24.24 -10.82
C PRO A 238 17.35 -25.44 -9.99
N GLU A 239 17.06 -26.64 -10.49
CA GLU A 239 17.65 -27.86 -9.97
C GLU A 239 19.15 -27.67 -10.06
N SER A 240 19.79 -27.48 -8.91
CA SER A 240 21.22 -27.68 -8.76
C SER A 240 21.48 -29.18 -8.95
N SER A 241 21.61 -29.61 -10.21
CA SER A 241 22.14 -30.91 -10.56
C SER A 241 23.57 -30.75 -11.06
N THR A 242 24.52 -30.71 -10.11
CA THR A 242 25.86 -31.20 -10.37
C THR A 242 25.98 -32.59 -9.77
N GLY A 243 25.83 -33.61 -10.62
CA GLY A 243 26.48 -34.91 -10.45
C GLY A 243 25.54 -36.10 -10.28
N GLY A 244 25.35 -36.87 -11.35
CA GLY A 244 24.76 -38.21 -11.26
C GLY A 244 24.32 -38.79 -12.61
N THR A 245 25.19 -39.58 -13.21
CA THR A 245 25.12 -40.37 -14.47
C THR A 245 23.75 -41.01 -14.81
N PRO A 246 23.35 -41.12 -16.11
CA PRO A 246 22.02 -41.61 -16.51
C PRO A 246 21.97 -43.15 -16.69
N PRO A 247 20.80 -43.80 -16.56
CA PRO A 247 20.55 -45.07 -17.22
C PRO A 247 19.72 -44.90 -18.49
N LYS A 248 20.34 -45.39 -19.57
CA LYS A 248 19.85 -45.83 -20.88
C LYS A 248 18.35 -46.06 -21.03
N GLY A 249 17.83 -45.57 -22.17
CA GLY A 249 17.01 -46.39 -23.07
C GLY A 249 15.64 -45.83 -23.42
N ALA A 250 15.57 -45.01 -24.48
CA ALA A 250 14.68 -45.18 -25.64
C ALA A 250 14.70 -43.90 -26.50
N THR A 251 14.93 -44.11 -27.80
CA THR A 251 15.08 -43.16 -28.90
C THR A 251 13.71 -42.62 -29.41
N PRO A 252 13.68 -41.68 -30.36
CA PRO A 252 12.83 -40.48 -30.34
C PRO A 252 11.65 -40.53 -31.33
N GLN A 253 10.76 -39.55 -31.23
CA GLN A 253 10.03 -39.01 -32.40
C GLN A 253 10.15 -37.48 -32.36
N GLU A 254 10.92 -36.91 -33.29
CA GLU A 254 10.43 -36.22 -34.50
C GLU A 254 9.52 -35.05 -34.09
N GLY A 255 10.00 -33.81 -34.00
CA GLY A 255 10.72 -33.10 -35.06
C GLY A 255 9.71 -32.51 -36.03
N ASN A 256 9.27 -31.28 -35.77
CA ASN A 256 8.93 -30.34 -36.85
C ASN A 256 9.02 -28.88 -36.37
N SER A 257 10.02 -28.22 -36.93
CA SER A 257 10.17 -26.79 -37.18
C SER A 257 10.99 -26.72 -38.48
N PRO A 258 11.07 -25.61 -39.24
CA PRO A 258 10.61 -24.24 -38.97
C PRO A 258 10.05 -23.54 -40.24
N ARG A 259 10.00 -22.19 -40.18
CA ARG A 259 10.10 -21.19 -41.27
C ARG A 259 8.76 -20.74 -41.87
N LYS A 260 8.57 -19.47 -42.24
CA LYS A 260 9.39 -18.24 -42.40
C LYS A 260 8.34 -17.09 -42.42
N GLY A 261 8.54 -15.94 -41.78
CA GLY A 261 9.47 -14.91 -42.20
C GLY A 261 8.80 -13.95 -43.20
N ASN A 262 8.45 -12.73 -42.76
CA ASN A 262 8.77 -11.45 -43.40
C ASN A 262 7.85 -10.31 -42.91
N SER A 263 8.43 -9.37 -42.17
CA SER A 263 8.14 -7.93 -42.28
C SER A 263 9.13 -7.36 -43.33
N PRO A 264 8.89 -6.22 -44.02
CA PRO A 264 8.42 -4.93 -43.46
C PRO A 264 7.38 -4.11 -44.27
N GLN A 265 6.85 -3.09 -43.57
CA GLN A 265 6.19 -1.81 -43.90
C GLN A 265 6.47 -1.16 -45.29
N PRO A 266 5.93 0.05 -45.61
CA PRO A 266 4.60 0.65 -45.40
C PRO A 266 4.04 1.34 -46.68
N GLU A 267 2.76 1.74 -46.67
CA GLU A 267 2.24 3.01 -47.20
C GLU A 267 1.08 3.47 -46.31
#